data_AF-A0A9W3BX45-F1
#
_entry.id   AF-A0A9W3BX45-F1
#
_cell.length_a   1.000
_cell.length_b   1.000
_cell.length_c   1.000
_cell.angle_alpha   90.00
_cell.angle_beta   90.00
_cell.angle_gamma   90.00
#
_symmetry.space_group_name_H-M   'P 1'
#
loop_
_entity.id
_entity.type
_entity.pdbx_description
1 polymer ?
#
loop_
_entity_poly.entity_id
_entity_poly.type
_entity_poly.pdbx_seq_one_letter_code
_entity_poly.pdbx_strand_id
1 'polypeptide(L)'
;MEKALATPDNTISLSPSCSATVKSPAAGFERRTKRKLSQIKTSVCVSGEEEDEEEEVKEKIEVLQRIIPGGTALGVDALFEETAGYIMSLQCQIKTIKVLTSFLQRLDKQDMKFGG
;
A
#
# COMPACT_ATOMS: atom_id res chain seq x y z
N MET A 1 -33.61 -35.95 -19.06
CA MET A 1 -32.54 -36.60 -19.84
C MET A 1 -31.56 -35.50 -20.24
N GLU A 2 -30.28 -35.75 -19.96
CA GLU A 2 -29.08 -35.24 -20.68
C GLU A 2 -28.87 -33.71 -20.76
N LYS A 3 -27.99 -33.11 -19.94
CA LYS A 3 -26.51 -33.03 -20.03
C LYS A 3 -26.03 -32.18 -21.23
N ALA A 4 -25.35 -31.06 -20.96
CA ALA A 4 -24.19 -30.61 -21.73
C ALA A 4 -23.45 -29.47 -21.02
N LEU A 5 -22.23 -29.79 -20.62
CA LEU A 5 -21.11 -28.92 -20.26
C LEU A 5 -20.55 -28.32 -21.56
N ALA A 6 -20.19 -27.02 -21.59
CA ALA A 6 -19.34 -26.47 -22.63
C ALA A 6 -18.56 -25.22 -22.14
N THR A 7 -17.26 -25.41 -21.91
CA THR A 7 -16.21 -24.39 -21.92
C THR A 7 -16.04 -23.77 -23.31
N PRO A 8 -15.44 -22.57 -23.39
CA PRO A 8 -14.39 -22.42 -24.40
C PRO A 8 -13.09 -21.77 -23.89
N ASP A 9 -11.97 -22.38 -24.31
CA ASP A 9 -10.62 -21.83 -24.38
C ASP A 9 -10.58 -20.55 -25.23
N ASN A 10 -9.81 -19.55 -24.80
CA ASN A 10 -9.41 -18.44 -25.67
C ASN A 10 -7.89 -18.28 -25.67
N THR A 11 -7.29 -18.87 -26.69
CA THR A 11 -5.89 -18.78 -27.10
C THR A 11 -5.64 -17.43 -27.78
N ILE A 12 -4.93 -16.52 -27.12
CA ILE A 12 -4.39 -15.31 -27.78
C ILE A 12 -2.87 -15.43 -27.86
N SER A 13 -2.44 -15.92 -29.01
CA SER A 13 -1.09 -15.82 -29.55
C SER A 13 -0.81 -14.38 -29.99
N LEU A 14 0.30 -13.76 -29.53
CA LEU A 14 1.02 -12.75 -30.32
C LEU A 14 2.52 -12.81 -30.02
N SER A 15 3.27 -12.60 -31.08
CA SER A 15 4.61 -13.06 -31.39
C SER A 15 5.75 -12.26 -30.74
N PRO A 16 7.01 -12.74 -30.82
CA PRO A 16 8.20 -12.10 -30.26
C PRO A 16 8.89 -11.18 -31.28
N SER A 17 9.49 -10.06 -30.84
CA SER A 17 10.54 -9.38 -31.62
C SER A 17 11.27 -8.28 -30.82
N CYS A 18 12.56 -8.47 -30.56
CA CYS A 18 13.60 -7.44 -30.77
C CYS A 18 15.01 -8.07 -30.64
N SER A 19 15.97 -7.45 -31.33
CA SER A 19 17.00 -8.08 -32.15
C SER A 19 18.45 -7.85 -31.70
N ALA A 20 19.28 -8.88 -31.93
CA ALA A 20 20.71 -8.93 -32.29
C ALA A 20 21.75 -7.93 -31.73
N THR A 21 22.86 -8.45 -31.16
CA THR A 21 24.26 -7.97 -31.33
C THR A 21 25.24 -9.13 -31.08
N VAL A 22 26.40 -9.09 -31.75
CA VAL A 22 27.29 -10.21 -32.15
C VAL A 22 28.57 -10.37 -31.31
N LYS A 23 29.05 -11.64 -31.20
CA LYS A 23 30.44 -12.22 -31.17
C LYS A 23 31.56 -11.51 -30.33
N SER A 24 32.50 -12.15 -29.61
CA SER A 24 32.98 -13.56 -29.45
C SER A 24 34.07 -13.63 -28.32
N PRO A 25 35.06 -14.55 -28.26
CA PRO A 25 35.22 -15.58 -27.22
C PRO A 25 36.48 -15.47 -26.32
N ALA A 26 36.52 -16.17 -25.17
CA ALA A 26 37.67 -16.96 -24.66
C ALA A 26 37.54 -17.33 -23.17
N ALA A 27 37.77 -18.63 -22.90
CA ALA A 27 38.41 -19.26 -21.72
C ALA A 27 38.16 -18.72 -20.29
N GLY A 28 37.61 -19.59 -19.43
CA GLY A 28 37.64 -19.42 -17.99
C GLY A 28 36.95 -20.56 -17.24
N PHE A 29 37.65 -21.69 -17.10
CA PHE A 29 37.32 -22.81 -16.21
C PHE A 29 37.51 -22.34 -14.76
N GLU A 30 36.48 -22.35 -13.91
CA GLU A 30 36.45 -23.14 -12.65
C GLU A 30 35.46 -22.71 -11.55
N ARG A 31 34.88 -23.77 -10.95
CA ARG A 31 34.55 -23.98 -9.52
C ARG A 31 33.23 -23.44 -8.95
N ARG A 32 32.35 -24.44 -8.70
CA ARG A 32 31.56 -24.68 -7.48
C ARG A 32 31.10 -23.42 -6.73
N THR A 33 29.80 -23.17 -6.76
CA THR A 33 29.01 -23.14 -5.52
C THR A 33 27.58 -23.56 -5.82
N LYS A 34 27.15 -24.66 -5.21
CA LYS A 34 25.73 -25.04 -5.17
C LYS A 34 25.02 -24.05 -4.26
N ARG A 35 24.47 -22.97 -4.83
CA ARG A 35 23.47 -22.17 -4.13
C ARG A 35 22.13 -22.86 -4.29
N LYS A 36 21.76 -23.56 -3.22
CA LYS A 36 20.45 -24.10 -2.89
C LYS A 36 19.42 -22.98 -3.14
N LEU A 37 18.75 -23.02 -4.30
CA LEU A 37 17.62 -22.16 -4.60
C LEU A 37 16.48 -22.64 -3.71
N SER A 38 16.33 -21.99 -2.55
CA SER A 38 15.16 -22.16 -1.70
C SER A 38 13.94 -21.79 -2.55
N GLN A 39 13.09 -22.77 -2.78
CA GLN A 39 11.79 -22.61 -3.40
C GLN A 39 11.06 -21.46 -2.69
N ILE A 40 10.84 -20.37 -3.42
CA ILE A 40 9.81 -19.42 -3.05
C ILE A 40 8.51 -20.19 -3.25
N LYS A 41 8.01 -20.79 -2.16
CA LYS A 41 6.63 -21.27 -2.09
C LYS A 41 5.75 -20.03 -2.20
N THR A 42 5.39 -19.64 -3.43
CA THR A 42 4.14 -18.92 -3.68
C THR A 42 3.02 -19.93 -3.45
N SER A 43 2.75 -20.21 -2.19
CA SER A 43 1.61 -21.01 -1.76
C SER A 43 0.43 -20.06 -1.64
N VAL A 44 -0.08 -19.60 -2.78
CA VAL A 44 -1.46 -19.12 -2.85
C VAL A 44 -2.32 -20.37 -2.75
N CYS A 45 -2.65 -20.74 -1.51
CA CYS A 45 -3.64 -21.76 -1.22
C CYS A 45 -4.99 -21.06 -1.10
N VAL A 46 -5.73 -21.05 -2.21
CA VAL A 46 -7.17 -20.76 -2.25
C VAL A 46 -7.90 -21.94 -1.61
N SER A 47 -8.03 -21.91 -0.29
CA SER A 47 -8.93 -22.78 0.50
C SER A 47 -8.89 -22.32 1.96
N GLY A 48 -9.67 -21.28 2.26
CA GLY A 48 -9.80 -20.68 3.60
C GLY A 48 -10.27 -19.21 3.61
N GLU A 49 -10.89 -18.72 2.52
CA GLU A 49 -11.07 -17.28 2.25
C GLU A 49 -11.88 -16.52 3.32
N GLU A 50 -12.85 -17.16 3.96
CA GLU A 50 -13.75 -16.48 4.91
C GLU A 50 -13.10 -16.23 6.29
N GLU A 51 -12.26 -17.15 6.76
CA GLU A 51 -11.64 -17.08 8.09
C GLU A 51 -10.45 -16.11 8.10
N ASP A 52 -9.76 -16.00 6.96
CA ASP A 52 -8.63 -15.09 6.74
C ASP A 52 -9.10 -13.61 6.66
N GLU A 53 -10.28 -13.36 6.08
CA GLU A 53 -10.85 -12.00 6.00
C GLU A 53 -11.27 -11.45 7.38
N GLU A 54 -11.86 -12.28 8.25
CA GLU A 54 -12.29 -11.83 9.58
C GLU A 54 -11.07 -11.52 10.48
N GLU A 55 -10.00 -12.31 10.39
CA GLU A 55 -8.75 -12.07 11.12
C GLU A 55 -8.07 -10.77 10.65
N GLU A 56 -8.03 -10.52 9.34
CA GLU A 56 -7.45 -9.28 8.78
C GLU A 56 -8.24 -8.04 9.20
N VAL A 57 -9.57 -8.11 9.23
CA VAL A 57 -10.43 -7.00 9.71
C VAL A 57 -10.15 -6.71 11.18
N LYS A 58 -10.00 -7.75 12.00
CA LYS A 58 -9.71 -7.59 13.42
C LYS A 58 -8.37 -6.90 13.65
N GLU A 59 -7.32 -7.27 12.90
CA GLU A 59 -6.02 -6.58 12.97
C GLU A 59 -6.15 -5.09 12.59
N LYS A 60 -6.91 -4.77 11.53
CA LYS A 60 -7.18 -3.38 11.13
C LYS A 60 -7.90 -2.58 12.22
N ILE A 61 -8.86 -3.20 12.91
CA ILE A 61 -9.57 -2.59 14.03
C ILE A 61 -8.61 -2.33 15.20
N GLU A 62 -7.73 -3.28 15.54
CA GLU A 62 -6.73 -3.11 16.60
C GLU A 62 -5.77 -1.94 16.31
N VAL A 63 -5.31 -1.84 15.06
CA VAL A 63 -4.48 -0.70 14.62
C VAL A 63 -5.25 0.61 14.76
N LEU A 64 -6.52 0.64 14.35
CA LEU A 64 -7.37 1.82 14.44
C LEU A 64 -7.57 2.24 15.91
N GLN A 65 -7.90 1.31 16.80
CA GLN A 65 -8.06 1.57 18.24
C GLN A 65 -6.81 2.19 18.88
N ARG A 66 -5.62 1.82 18.43
CA ARG A 66 -4.35 2.36 18.96
C ARG A 66 -4.11 3.82 18.56
N ILE A 67 -4.54 4.24 17.37
CA ILE A 67 -4.28 5.59 16.87
C ILE A 67 -5.37 6.59 17.25
N ILE A 68 -6.59 6.11 17.52
CA ILE A 68 -7.71 6.95 17.92
C ILE A 68 -7.63 7.28 19.41
N PRO A 69 -7.75 8.55 19.82
CA PRO A 69 -7.79 8.92 21.23
C PRO A 69 -8.89 8.15 21.97
N GLY A 70 -8.52 7.41 23.01
CA GLY A 70 -9.47 6.57 23.77
C GLY A 70 -9.94 5.30 23.04
N GLY A 71 -9.44 5.01 21.83
CA GLY A 71 -9.94 3.94 20.97
C GLY A 71 -9.85 2.52 21.54
N THR A 72 -8.86 2.23 22.39
CA THR A 72 -8.69 0.90 23.02
C THR A 72 -9.82 0.54 23.99
N ALA A 73 -10.61 1.51 24.44
CA ALA A 73 -11.77 1.30 25.30
C ALA A 73 -13.10 1.29 24.53
N LEU A 74 -13.08 1.52 23.21
CA LEU A 74 -14.28 1.67 22.38
C LEU A 74 -14.61 0.39 21.60
N GLY A 75 -15.92 0.10 21.48
CA GLY A 75 -16.44 -0.87 20.52
C GLY A 75 -16.42 -0.32 19.08
N VAL A 76 -16.66 -1.18 18.08
CA VAL A 76 -16.48 -0.87 16.65
C VAL A 76 -17.28 0.36 16.18
N ASP A 77 -18.56 0.46 16.53
CA ASP A 77 -19.40 1.58 16.08
C ASP A 77 -18.92 2.93 16.64
N ALA A 78 -18.66 2.98 17.96
CA ALA A 78 -18.15 4.17 18.62
C ALA A 78 -16.73 4.52 18.15
N LEU A 79 -15.92 3.51 17.83
CA LEU A 79 -14.57 3.70 17.27
C LEU A 79 -14.65 4.45 15.94
N PHE A 80 -15.59 4.11 15.05
CA PHE A 80 -15.73 4.80 13.77
C PHE A 80 -16.26 6.23 13.91
N GLU A 81 -17.16 6.48 14.86
CA GLU A 81 -17.63 7.84 15.15
C GLU A 81 -16.50 8.72 15.71
N GLU A 82 -15.74 8.22 16.70
CA GLU A 82 -14.58 8.91 17.23
C GLU A 82 -13.49 9.08 16.17
N THR A 83 -13.31 8.10 15.28
CA THR A 83 -12.40 8.20 14.12
C THR A 83 -12.78 9.38 13.23
N ALA A 84 -14.06 9.50 12.86
CA ALA A 84 -14.53 10.61 12.04
C ALA A 84 -14.32 11.97 12.74
N GLY A 85 -14.62 12.04 14.04
CA GLY A 85 -14.38 13.23 14.87
C GLY A 85 -12.89 13.60 14.94
N TYR A 86 -12.02 12.62 15.12
CA TYR A 86 -10.57 12.84 15.21
C TYR A 86 -9.99 13.31 13.88
N ILE A 87 -10.39 12.69 12.75
CA ILE A 87 -9.98 13.15 11.40
C ILE A 87 -10.39 14.61 11.18
N MET A 88 -11.63 14.98 11.52
CA MET A 88 -12.11 16.35 11.38
C MET A 88 -11.29 17.33 12.23
N SER A 89 -10.98 16.93 13.47
CA SER A 89 -10.18 17.72 14.40
C SER A 89 -8.76 17.95 13.88
N LEU A 90 -8.09 16.90 13.40
CA LEU A 90 -6.77 17.01 12.77
C LEU A 90 -6.78 17.95 11.56
N GLN A 91 -7.79 17.84 10.70
CA GLN A 91 -7.94 18.75 9.56
C GLN A 91 -8.14 20.21 10.00
N CYS A 92 -8.93 20.45 11.04
CA CYS A 92 -9.14 21.78 11.60
C CYS A 92 -7.85 22.37 12.17
N GLN A 93 -7.07 21.57 12.90
CA GLN A 93 -5.77 21.97 13.43
C GLN A 93 -4.81 22.37 12.31
N ILE A 94 -4.68 21.54 11.26
CA ILE A 94 -3.82 21.84 10.11
C ILE A 94 -4.26 23.14 9.41
N LYS A 95 -5.56 23.33 9.18
CA LYS A 95 -6.09 24.55 8.55
C LYS A 95 -5.77 25.79 9.39
N THR A 96 -5.95 25.70 10.71
CA THR A 96 -5.65 26.80 11.64
C THR A 96 -4.18 27.17 11.60
N ILE A 97 -3.29 26.18 11.72
CA ILE A 97 -1.84 26.41 11.66
C ILE A 97 -1.45 27.04 10.33
N LYS A 98 -1.99 26.55 9.20
CA LYS A 98 -1.72 27.14 7.87
C LYS A 98 -2.13 28.62 7.78
N VAL A 99 -3.28 28.98 8.33
CA VAL A 99 -3.76 30.37 8.35
C VAL A 99 -2.83 31.24 9.22
N LEU A 100 -2.48 30.77 10.42
CA LEU A 100 -1.56 31.47 11.32
C LEU A 100 -0.17 31.65 10.70
N THR A 101 0.40 30.59 10.13
CA THR A 101 1.69 30.65 9.44
C THR A 101 1.65 31.63 8.26
N SER A 102 0.56 31.62 7.46
CA SER A 102 0.39 32.57 6.36
C SER A 102 0.27 34.01 6.84
N PHE A 103 -0.33 34.23 8.01
CA PHE A 103 -0.42 35.55 8.64
C PHE A 103 0.95 36.04 9.11
N LEU A 104 1.69 35.21 9.86
CA LEU A 104 3.03 35.55 10.34
C LEU A 104 4.00 35.82 9.18
N GLN A 105 3.97 34.99 8.13
CA GLN A 105 4.79 35.20 6.95
C GLN A 105 4.49 36.52 6.22
N ARG A 106 3.26 37.05 6.34
CA ARG A 106 2.93 38.38 5.82
C ARG A 106 3.50 39.49 6.69
N LEU A 107 3.47 39.35 8.02
CA LEU A 107 4.07 40.33 8.94
C LEU A 107 5.57 40.46 8.70
N ASP A 108 6.29 39.33 8.61
CA ASP A 108 7.73 39.30 8.34
C ASP A 108 8.11 40.05 7.05
N LYS A 109 7.21 40.10 6.06
CA LYS A 109 7.41 40.82 4.78
C LYS A 109 7.06 42.31 4.86
N GLN A 110 6.20 42.73 5.79
CA GLN A 110 5.83 44.14 5.98
C GLN A 110 6.90 44.88 6.79
N ASP A 111 7.53 44.22 7.74
CA ASP A 111 8.62 44.80 8.54
C ASP A 111 9.88 45.12 7.70
N MET A 112 10.00 44.54 6.50
CA MET A 112 11.09 44.76 5.55
C MET A 112 10.86 45.94 4.58
N LYS A 113 9.77 46.72 4.73
CA LYS A 113 9.40 47.81 3.81
C LYS A 113 9.50 49.23 4.39
N PHE A 114 10.01 49.39 5.61
CA PHE A 114 10.23 50.71 6.25
C PHE A 114 11.72 51.10 6.27
N GLY A 115 12.38 51.12 5.11
CA GLY A 115 13.71 51.73 4.94
C GLY A 115 13.65 52.75 3.80
N GLY A 116 13.78 54.04 4.15
CA GLY A 116 13.82 55.16 3.21
C GLY A 116 15.16 55.30 2.50
#